data_AF-A0AAR2JD49-F1
#
_entry.id   AF-A0AAR2JD49-F1
#
_cell.length_a   1.000
_cell.length_b   1.000
_cell.length_c   1.000
_cell.angle_alpha   90.00
_cell.angle_beta   90.00
_cell.angle_gamma   90.00
#
_symmetry.space_group_name_H-M   'P 1'
#
loop_
_entity.id
_entity.type
_entity.pdbx_description
1 polymer ?
#
loop_
_entity_poly.entity_id
_entity_poly.type
_entity_poly.pdbx_seq_one_letter_code
_entity_poly.pdbx_strand_id
1 'polypeptide(L)'
;MNPNPNGDIWSGINNEVDDMQPGESGDSLNNNPNPENPPDTQAPVARTPTHSDGYSIIPPNESRRSKLQRMAKKELDDLNKWKEEHRPGPIHLAPEKLGGGVSLAEVRQRQQVEACQSKLQKKVSTFCLKLDIHSLKTMHSGLLILYHIVMFCSSKKKKWTESENRQKKRRIRRRRPFKGRRSDTMAN
;
A
#
# COMPACT_ATOMS: atom_id res chain seq x y z
N MET A 1 6.25 36.41 10.64
CA MET A 1 5.57 36.17 11.94
C MET A 1 4.93 34.79 11.90
N ASN A 2 5.10 34.01 12.96
CA ASN A 2 4.63 32.63 13.11
C ASN A 2 3.62 32.62 14.28
N PRO A 3 2.36 32.17 14.13
CA PRO A 3 1.45 32.10 15.27
C PRO A 3 1.68 30.81 16.06
N ASN A 4 1.82 30.98 17.37
CA ASN A 4 1.94 29.94 18.40
C ASN A 4 0.62 29.13 18.51
N PRO A 5 0.63 27.77 18.52
CA PRO A 5 -0.59 26.97 18.54
C PRO A 5 -1.16 26.65 19.93
N ASN A 6 -0.60 27.20 21.01
CA ASN A 6 -1.14 27.00 22.35
C ASN A 6 -1.95 28.22 22.79
N GLY A 7 -3.22 28.26 22.40
CA GLY A 7 -4.23 29.20 22.88
C GLY A 7 -5.26 28.47 23.73
N ASP A 8 -5.27 28.80 25.02
CA ASP A 8 -6.09 28.18 26.05
C ASP A 8 -7.60 28.36 25.79
N ILE A 9 -8.34 27.25 25.72
CA ILE A 9 -9.77 27.16 25.40
C ILE A 9 -10.69 27.51 26.60
N TRP A 10 -10.14 27.89 27.76
CA TRP A 10 -10.90 27.97 29.01
C TRP A 10 -11.08 29.38 29.62
N SER A 11 -10.82 30.44 28.87
CA SER A 11 -10.85 31.82 29.41
C SER A 11 -12.16 32.60 29.12
N GLY A 12 -13.32 31.94 29.10
CA GLY A 12 -14.54 32.52 28.52
C GLY A 12 -15.83 32.47 29.34
N ILE A 13 -15.80 32.19 30.64
CA ILE A 13 -17.05 32.21 31.45
C ILE A 13 -16.76 32.83 32.81
N ASN A 14 -16.79 34.15 32.91
CA ASN A 14 -17.06 34.85 34.16
C ASN A 14 -17.68 36.22 33.88
N ASN A 15 -18.72 36.50 34.67
CA ASN A 15 -19.40 37.78 34.94
C ASN A 15 -20.55 38.19 34.00
N GLU A 16 -21.79 37.98 34.47
CA GLU A 16 -22.69 39.10 34.77
C GLU A 16 -23.76 38.63 35.76
N VAL A 17 -23.67 39.14 36.99
CA VAL A 17 -24.70 39.02 38.04
C VAL A 17 -25.12 40.46 38.32
N ASP A 18 -26.20 40.89 37.67
CA ASP A 18 -26.86 42.16 37.98
C ASP A 18 -28.22 41.88 38.63
N ASP A 19 -28.19 41.94 39.96
CA ASP A 19 -28.99 42.84 40.81
C ASP A 19 -30.52 42.91 40.65
N MET A 20 -31.25 42.39 41.65
CA MET A 20 -32.52 42.99 42.10
C MET A 20 -32.84 42.67 43.57
N GLN A 21 -32.87 43.73 44.39
CA GLN A 21 -33.34 43.77 45.79
C GLN A 21 -34.87 43.96 45.92
N PRO A 22 -35.46 43.88 47.14
CA PRO A 22 -36.79 43.32 47.39
C PRO A 22 -37.86 44.36 47.76
N GLY A 23 -39.14 43.99 47.63
CA GLY A 23 -40.30 44.66 48.24
C GLY A 23 -41.43 43.63 48.41
N GLU A 24 -41.73 43.16 49.62
CA GLU A 24 -42.67 43.72 50.63
C GLU A 24 -44.16 43.44 50.36
N SER A 25 -44.66 42.49 51.16
CA SER A 25 -45.96 42.40 51.87
C SER A 25 -47.31 42.52 51.14
N GLY A 26 -48.16 41.51 51.34
CA GLY A 26 -49.61 41.61 51.21
C GLY A 26 -50.33 40.27 51.15
N ASP A 27 -50.50 39.60 52.29
CA ASP A 27 -51.31 38.39 52.44
C ASP A 27 -52.80 38.62 52.13
N SER A 28 -53.41 37.78 51.28
CA SER A 28 -54.58 36.94 51.66
C SER A 28 -55.29 36.26 50.48
N LEU A 29 -55.14 34.93 50.46
CA LEU A 29 -56.14 33.87 50.26
C LEU A 29 -56.97 33.81 48.95
N ASN A 30 -56.65 32.84 48.09
CA ASN A 30 -57.63 31.82 47.68
C ASN A 30 -56.95 30.51 47.21
N ASN A 31 -57.56 29.40 47.61
CA ASN A 31 -57.01 28.06 47.69
C ASN A 31 -56.92 27.32 46.34
N ASN A 32 -55.77 26.73 46.03
CA ASN A 32 -55.71 25.49 45.26
C ASN A 32 -54.41 24.71 45.62
N PRO A 33 -54.46 23.52 46.24
CA PRO A 33 -53.27 22.75 46.52
C PRO A 33 -52.87 21.98 45.24
N ASN A 34 -51.85 22.47 44.54
CA ASN A 34 -51.14 21.64 43.56
C ASN A 34 -49.93 20.98 44.25
N PRO A 35 -49.90 19.66 44.47
CA PRO A 35 -48.82 19.00 45.20
C PRO A 35 -47.83 18.37 44.21
N GLU A 36 -47.04 19.16 43.49
CA GLU A 36 -46.03 18.60 42.56
C GLU A 36 -44.63 19.22 42.65
N ASN A 37 -44.26 19.73 43.82
CA ASN A 37 -42.85 19.85 44.20
C ASN A 37 -42.66 19.28 45.61
N PRO A 38 -42.18 18.03 45.76
CA PRO A 38 -41.68 17.61 47.06
C PRO A 38 -40.40 18.40 47.36
N PRO A 39 -40.26 18.96 48.57
CA PRO A 39 -39.06 19.66 48.99
C PRO A 39 -37.89 18.68 48.98
N ASP A 40 -36.77 19.09 48.36
CA ASP A 40 -35.52 18.33 48.24
C ASP A 40 -34.75 18.31 49.58
N THR A 41 -35.45 18.01 50.67
CA THR A 41 -34.89 17.95 52.02
C THR A 41 -35.58 16.85 52.82
N GLN A 42 -35.44 15.60 52.37
CA GLN A 42 -35.54 14.48 53.31
C GLN A 42 -34.13 14.21 53.83
N ALA A 43 -33.93 14.48 55.11
CA ALA A 43 -32.72 14.13 55.84
C ALA A 43 -32.34 12.67 55.53
N PRO A 44 -31.05 12.38 55.27
CA PRO A 44 -30.64 11.02 54.97
C PRO A 44 -31.00 10.14 56.17
N VAL A 45 -31.81 9.11 55.95
CA VAL A 45 -31.92 7.97 56.85
C VAL A 45 -30.49 7.62 57.27
N ALA A 46 -30.18 7.63 58.57
CA ALA A 46 -28.83 7.48 59.08
C ALA A 46 -28.19 6.20 58.53
N ARG A 47 -27.39 6.34 57.47
CA ARG A 47 -26.69 5.24 56.81
C ARG A 47 -25.43 4.99 57.62
N THR A 48 -25.48 4.01 58.52
CA THR A 48 -24.33 3.61 59.34
C THR A 48 -23.28 2.96 58.45
N PRO A 49 -22.06 3.54 58.34
CA PRO A 49 -20.97 2.91 57.62
C PRO A 49 -20.56 1.60 58.31
N THR A 50 -20.47 0.50 57.57
CA THR A 50 -19.89 -0.75 58.06
C THR A 50 -18.38 -0.68 57.86
N HIS A 51 -17.59 -0.83 58.94
CA HIS A 51 -16.14 -0.72 58.88
C HIS A 51 -15.51 -2.13 58.78
N SER A 52 -14.60 -2.33 57.83
CA SER A 52 -13.85 -3.58 57.64
C SER A 52 -12.40 -3.27 57.28
N ASP A 53 -11.44 -3.79 58.05
CA ASP A 53 -9.98 -3.81 57.79
C ASP A 53 -9.42 -2.61 57.00
N GLY A 54 -9.68 -1.39 57.48
CA GLY A 54 -9.13 -0.14 56.94
C GLY A 54 -10.02 0.66 55.97
N TYR A 55 -11.24 0.20 55.67
CA TYR A 55 -12.20 0.93 54.82
C TYR A 55 -13.63 0.90 55.39
N SER A 56 -14.44 1.90 55.01
CA SER A 56 -15.84 2.07 55.43
C SER A 56 -16.80 1.86 54.26
N ILE A 57 -17.61 0.80 54.33
CA ILE A 57 -18.67 0.48 53.37
C ILE A 57 -19.91 1.31 53.70
N ILE A 58 -20.29 2.21 52.80
CA ILE A 58 -21.53 2.98 52.91
C ILE A 58 -22.56 2.40 51.90
N PRO A 59 -23.62 1.70 52.36
CA PRO A 59 -24.59 1.05 51.47
C PRO A 59 -25.32 2.05 50.59
N PRO A 60 -25.54 1.87 49.28
CA PRO A 60 -26.04 2.91 48.36
C PRO A 60 -27.32 3.61 48.83
N ASN A 61 -27.50 4.88 48.46
CA ASN A 61 -28.80 5.54 48.63
C ASN A 61 -29.71 5.12 47.47
N GLU A 62 -30.62 4.20 47.73
CA GLU A 62 -31.53 3.66 46.72
C GLU A 62 -32.42 4.73 46.07
N SER A 63 -32.89 5.73 46.81
CA SER A 63 -33.73 6.79 46.23
C SER A 63 -32.94 7.69 45.28
N ARG A 64 -31.73 8.11 45.69
CA ARG A 64 -30.82 8.88 44.83
C ARG A 64 -30.36 8.06 43.63
N ARG A 65 -30.04 6.78 43.83
CA ARG A 65 -29.64 5.86 42.76
C ARG A 65 -30.76 5.68 41.74
N SER A 66 -31.98 5.43 42.20
CA SER A 66 -33.16 5.28 41.33
C SER A 66 -33.45 6.56 40.54
N LYS A 67 -33.37 7.74 41.20
CA LYS A 67 -33.51 9.05 40.53
C LYS A 67 -32.49 9.22 39.40
N LEU A 68 -31.22 8.93 39.67
CA LEU A 68 -30.14 9.02 38.68
C LEU A 68 -30.32 8.03 37.54
N GLN A 69 -30.70 6.78 37.83
CA GLN A 69 -30.96 5.77 36.80
C GLN A 69 -32.12 6.17 35.88
N ARG A 70 -33.19 6.75 36.45
CA ARG A 70 -34.33 7.25 35.67
C ARG A 70 -33.93 8.41 34.75
N MET A 71 -33.13 9.35 35.26
CA MET A 71 -32.61 10.47 34.46
C MET A 71 -31.70 9.98 33.34
N ALA A 72 -30.72 9.11 33.64
CA ALA A 72 -29.81 8.55 32.65
C ALA A 72 -30.56 7.79 31.54
N LYS A 73 -31.59 7.03 31.90
CA LYS A 73 -32.44 6.34 30.92
C LYS A 73 -33.16 7.32 30.01
N LYS A 74 -33.77 8.36 30.60
CA LYS A 74 -34.49 9.39 29.83
C LYS A 74 -33.56 10.13 28.87
N GLU A 75 -32.38 10.55 29.33
CA GLU A 75 -31.39 11.24 28.50
C GLU A 75 -30.88 10.36 27.35
N LEU A 76 -30.68 9.06 27.59
CA LEU A 76 -30.31 8.11 26.55
C LEU A 76 -31.39 7.98 25.49
N ASP A 77 -32.66 7.88 25.91
CA ASP A 77 -33.80 7.79 25.00
C ASP A 77 -33.95 9.08 24.18
N ASP A 78 -33.78 10.25 24.80
CA ASP A 78 -33.83 11.55 24.13
C ASP A 78 -32.66 11.73 23.13
N LEU A 79 -31.46 11.25 23.47
CA LEU A 79 -30.31 11.24 22.56
C LEU A 79 -30.53 10.33 21.36
N ASN A 80 -31.17 9.17 21.56
CA ASN A 80 -31.50 8.27 20.47
C ASN A 80 -32.54 8.87 19.52
N LYS A 81 -33.59 9.51 20.05
CA LYS A 81 -34.56 10.26 19.23
C LYS A 81 -33.90 11.38 18.45
N TRP A 82 -33.05 12.18 19.10
CA TRP A 82 -32.30 13.23 18.42
C TRP A 82 -31.43 12.66 17.30
N LYS A 83 -30.73 11.54 17.53
CA LYS A 83 -29.94 10.85 16.49
C LYS A 83 -30.79 10.35 15.34
N GLU A 84 -32.02 9.91 15.58
CA GLU A 84 -32.94 9.46 14.53
C GLU A 84 -33.50 10.63 13.72
N GLU A 85 -33.89 11.72 14.40
CA GLU A 85 -34.36 12.96 13.77
C GLU A 85 -33.26 13.65 12.96
N HIS A 86 -32.03 13.63 13.46
CA HIS A 86 -30.86 14.24 12.82
C HIS A 86 -30.06 13.21 12.03
N ARG A 87 -30.60 12.01 11.81
CA ARG A 87 -29.94 11.00 11.01
C ARG A 87 -29.84 11.54 9.58
N PRO A 88 -28.63 11.79 9.04
CA PRO A 88 -28.52 12.07 7.63
C PRO A 88 -29.09 10.85 6.90
N GLY A 89 -30.04 11.08 5.99
CA GLY A 89 -30.68 10.02 5.23
C GLY A 89 -29.62 9.16 4.51
N PRO A 90 -29.97 7.95 4.03
CA PRO A 90 -29.03 7.13 3.27
C PRO A 90 -28.40 7.95 2.15
N ILE A 91 -27.11 8.26 2.29
CA ILE A 91 -26.32 8.96 1.28
C ILE A 91 -26.08 7.94 0.16
N HIS A 92 -27.09 7.72 -0.68
CA HIS A 92 -26.98 7.05 -1.97
C HIS A 92 -26.47 8.04 -3.03
N LEU A 93 -25.50 8.87 -2.66
CA LEU A 93 -24.76 9.61 -3.67
C LEU A 93 -23.88 8.59 -4.38
N ALA A 94 -24.26 8.24 -5.62
CA ALA A 94 -23.34 7.61 -6.56
C ALA A 94 -22.02 8.38 -6.47
N PRO A 95 -20.87 7.70 -6.34
CA PRO A 95 -19.61 8.32 -5.95
C PRO A 95 -19.41 9.61 -6.72
N GLU A 96 -19.60 10.67 -5.95
CA GLU A 96 -19.88 12.02 -6.39
C GLU A 96 -18.64 12.48 -7.13
N LYS A 97 -18.73 12.50 -8.46
CA LYS A 97 -17.77 13.06 -9.43
C LYS A 97 -16.36 13.32 -8.86
N LEU A 98 -15.38 12.51 -9.27
CA LEU A 98 -13.99 12.90 -9.09
C LEU A 98 -13.80 14.21 -9.85
N GLY A 99 -13.36 15.26 -9.14
CA GLY A 99 -13.43 16.66 -9.58
C GLY A 99 -13.19 16.89 -11.09
N GLY A 100 -13.96 17.82 -11.67
CA GLY A 100 -13.96 18.07 -13.11
C GLY A 100 -14.81 17.05 -13.88
N GLY A 101 -16.14 17.18 -13.81
CA GLY A 101 -17.12 16.57 -14.73
C GLY A 101 -17.22 15.04 -14.83
N VAL A 102 -16.21 14.27 -14.43
CA VAL A 102 -16.10 12.83 -14.69
C VAL A 102 -16.64 12.02 -13.51
N SER A 103 -17.36 10.94 -13.80
CA SER A 103 -17.88 10.03 -12.77
C SER A 103 -16.79 9.08 -12.24
N LEU A 104 -16.86 8.67 -10.97
CA LEU A 104 -15.89 7.69 -10.42
C LEU A 104 -15.93 6.35 -11.17
N ALA A 105 -17.11 5.93 -11.64
CA ALA A 105 -17.26 4.69 -12.39
C ALA A 105 -16.46 4.74 -13.70
N GLU A 106 -16.54 5.86 -14.40
CA GLU A 106 -15.77 6.10 -15.63
C GLU A 106 -14.27 6.15 -15.34
N VAL A 107 -13.83 6.83 -14.28
CA VAL A 107 -12.40 6.84 -13.90
C VAL A 107 -11.90 5.44 -13.57
N ARG A 108 -12.68 4.63 -12.83
CA ARG A 108 -12.32 3.23 -12.55
C ARG A 108 -12.20 2.41 -13.82
N GLN A 109 -13.15 2.57 -14.74
CA GLN A 109 -13.11 1.88 -16.03
C GLN A 109 -11.85 2.27 -16.82
N ARG A 110 -11.53 3.57 -16.89
CA ARG A 110 -10.31 4.06 -17.56
C ARG A 110 -9.04 3.48 -16.93
N GLN A 111 -8.92 3.53 -15.60
CA GLN A 111 -7.79 2.93 -14.88
C GLN A 111 -7.65 1.42 -15.15
N GLN A 112 -8.76 0.68 -15.18
CA GLN A 112 -8.74 -0.75 -15.50
C GLN A 112 -8.25 -0.99 -16.94
N VAL A 113 -8.74 -0.21 -17.90
CA VAL A 113 -8.32 -0.30 -19.31
C VAL A 113 -6.84 0.01 -19.46
N GLU A 114 -6.36 1.09 -18.87
CA GLU A 114 -4.94 1.49 -18.90
C GLU A 114 -4.03 0.42 -18.29
N ALA A 115 -4.43 -0.13 -17.14
CA ALA A 115 -3.68 -1.22 -16.50
C ALA A 115 -3.62 -2.48 -17.39
N CYS A 116 -4.72 -2.82 -18.05
CA CYS A 116 -4.77 -3.94 -19.00
C CYS A 116 -3.88 -3.68 -20.23
N GLN A 117 -3.94 -2.48 -20.81
CA GLN A 117 -3.11 -2.09 -21.96
C GLN A 117 -1.62 -2.11 -21.61
N SER A 118 -1.23 -1.53 -20.47
CA SER A 118 0.16 -1.54 -20.00
C SER A 118 0.71 -2.95 -19.82
N LYS A 119 -0.08 -3.85 -19.23
CA LYS A 119 0.29 -5.28 -19.11
C LYS A 119 0.50 -5.93 -20.47
N LEU A 120 -0.37 -5.67 -21.43
CA LEU A 120 -0.25 -6.22 -22.78
C LEU A 120 0.98 -5.67 -23.50
N GLN A 121 1.21 -4.36 -23.47
CA GLN A 121 2.39 -3.72 -24.08
C GLN A 121 3.69 -4.28 -23.50
N LYS A 122 3.77 -4.44 -22.18
CA LYS A 122 4.93 -5.05 -21.52
C LYS A 122 5.14 -6.50 -21.98
N LYS A 123 4.08 -7.29 -22.13
CA LYS A 123 4.16 -8.66 -22.66
C LYS A 123 4.67 -8.67 -24.11
N VAL A 124 4.15 -7.79 -24.97
CA VAL A 124 4.59 -7.69 -26.37
C VAL A 124 6.07 -7.29 -26.43
N SER A 125 6.48 -6.23 -25.74
CA SER A 125 7.88 -5.78 -25.71
C SER A 125 8.82 -6.87 -25.20
N THR A 126 8.46 -7.52 -24.09
CA THR A 126 9.28 -8.62 -23.54
C THR A 126 9.34 -9.83 -24.47
N PHE A 127 8.27 -10.15 -25.20
CA PHE A 127 8.25 -11.25 -26.15
C PHE A 127 9.09 -10.94 -27.40
N CYS A 128 8.93 -9.75 -27.99
CA CYS A 128 9.72 -9.30 -29.14
C CYS A 128 11.22 -9.32 -28.84
N LEU A 129 11.66 -8.70 -27.73
CA LEU A 129 13.08 -8.67 -27.36
C LEU A 129 13.66 -10.08 -27.14
N LYS A 130 12.87 -11.00 -26.55
CA LYS A 130 13.31 -12.39 -26.36
C LYS A 130 13.48 -13.12 -27.70
N LEU A 131 12.57 -12.90 -28.65
CA LEU A 131 12.68 -13.47 -29.99
C LEU A 131 13.90 -12.93 -30.72
N ASP A 132 14.18 -11.63 -30.63
CA ASP A 132 15.34 -11.00 -31.27
C ASP A 132 16.65 -11.55 -30.70
N ILE A 133 16.75 -11.67 -29.37
CA ILE A 133 17.94 -12.25 -28.70
C ILE A 133 18.12 -13.72 -29.08
N HIS A 134 17.04 -14.50 -29.13
CA HIS A 134 17.11 -15.91 -29.53
C HIS A 134 17.58 -16.05 -30.99
N SER A 135 16.98 -15.27 -31.90
CA SER A 135 17.37 -15.22 -33.31
C SER A 135 18.86 -14.85 -33.48
N LEU A 136 19.33 -13.81 -32.79
CA LEU A 136 20.72 -13.37 -32.87
C LEU A 136 21.70 -14.45 -32.35
N LYS A 137 21.34 -15.15 -31.26
CA LYS A 137 22.13 -16.27 -30.74
C LYS A 137 22.19 -17.43 -31.72
N THR A 138 21.07 -17.77 -32.36
CA THR A 138 21.02 -18.82 -33.38
C THR A 138 21.93 -18.46 -34.56
N MET A 139 21.84 -17.23 -35.07
CA MET A 139 22.68 -16.74 -36.17
C MET A 139 24.18 -16.77 -35.81
N HIS A 140 24.55 -16.30 -34.62
CA HIS A 140 25.93 -16.30 -34.17
C HIS A 140 26.49 -17.72 -34.01
N SER A 141 25.72 -18.64 -33.41
CA SER A 141 26.15 -20.04 -33.29
C SER A 141 26.36 -20.71 -34.65
N GLY A 142 25.48 -20.44 -35.63
CA GLY A 142 25.63 -20.93 -37.00
C GLY A 142 26.89 -20.39 -37.68
N LEU A 143 27.17 -19.09 -37.54
CA LEU A 143 28.39 -18.46 -38.07
C LEU A 143 29.67 -19.06 -37.47
N LEU A 144 29.69 -19.31 -36.17
CA LEU A 144 30.82 -19.95 -35.49
C LEU A 144 31.06 -21.38 -36.01
N ILE A 145 29.99 -22.14 -36.24
CA ILE A 145 30.07 -23.48 -36.81
C ILE A 145 30.65 -23.43 -38.22
N LEU A 146 30.15 -22.54 -39.09
CA LEU A 146 30.69 -22.37 -40.45
C LEU A 146 32.16 -21.98 -40.43
N TYR A 147 32.55 -21.05 -39.54
CA TYR A 147 33.94 -20.64 -39.39
C TYR A 147 34.84 -21.83 -39.05
N HIS A 148 34.43 -22.66 -38.09
CA HIS A 148 35.16 -23.87 -37.72
C HIS A 148 35.28 -24.88 -38.88
N ILE A 149 34.20 -25.08 -39.64
CA ILE A 149 34.21 -25.97 -40.82
C ILE A 149 35.19 -25.46 -41.87
N VAL A 150 35.13 -24.18 -42.22
CA VAL A 150 36.03 -23.57 -43.22
C VAL A 150 37.50 -23.66 -42.78
N MET A 151 37.77 -23.38 -41.50
CA MET A 151 39.11 -23.48 -40.93
C MET A 151 39.64 -24.92 -40.92
N PHE A 152 38.79 -25.89 -40.59
CA PHE A 152 39.12 -27.31 -40.64
C PHE A 152 39.40 -27.79 -42.08
N CYS A 153 38.52 -27.45 -43.02
CA CYS A 153 38.69 -27.76 -44.45
C CYS A 153 39.97 -27.15 -45.01
N SER A 154 40.27 -25.89 -44.68
CA SER A 154 41.50 -25.20 -45.09
C SER A 154 42.75 -25.89 -44.56
N SER A 155 42.73 -26.32 -43.28
CA SER A 155 43.83 -27.05 -42.65
C SER A 155 44.05 -28.43 -43.29
N LYS A 156 42.96 -29.15 -43.61
CA LYS A 156 43.03 -30.43 -44.34
C LYS A 156 43.57 -30.25 -45.76
N LYS A 157 43.13 -29.20 -46.47
CA LYS A 157 43.60 -28.89 -47.83
C LYS A 157 45.09 -28.60 -47.85
N LYS A 158 45.60 -27.79 -46.90
CA LYS A 158 47.05 -27.55 -46.73
C LYS A 158 47.82 -28.85 -46.51
N LYS A 159 47.40 -29.69 -45.57
CA LYS A 159 48.05 -31.00 -45.31
C LYS A 159 48.05 -31.92 -46.52
N TRP A 160 46.95 -31.95 -47.29
CA TRP A 160 46.84 -32.75 -48.51
C TRP A 160 47.80 -32.27 -49.61
N THR A 161 47.90 -30.96 -49.84
CA THR A 161 48.87 -30.40 -50.81
C THR A 161 50.31 -30.68 -50.40
N GLU A 162 50.61 -30.65 -49.11
CA GLU A 162 51.95 -30.93 -48.60
C GLU A 162 52.32 -32.42 -48.76
N SER A 163 51.39 -33.34 -48.49
CA SER A 163 51.61 -34.76 -48.67
C SER A 163 51.79 -35.13 -50.15
N GLU A 164 51.02 -34.50 -51.05
CA GLU A 164 51.15 -34.67 -52.50
C GLU A 164 52.50 -34.16 -53.00
N ASN A 165 52.94 -32.99 -52.55
CA ASN A 165 54.26 -32.43 -52.84
C ASN A 165 55.39 -33.33 -52.29
N ARG A 166 55.23 -33.92 -51.10
CA ARG A 166 56.18 -34.91 -50.55
C ARG A 166 56.24 -36.17 -51.41
N GLN A 167 55.10 -36.69 -51.89
CA GLN A 167 55.06 -37.83 -52.82
C GLN A 167 55.71 -37.51 -54.17
N LYS A 168 55.43 -36.34 -54.76
CA LYS A 168 56.05 -35.87 -56.02
C LYS A 168 57.58 -35.78 -55.87
N LYS A 169 58.08 -35.19 -54.77
CA LYS A 169 59.53 -35.15 -54.46
C LYS A 169 60.15 -36.54 -54.35
N ARG A 170 59.45 -37.52 -53.73
CA ARG A 170 59.91 -38.92 -53.66
C ARG A 170 59.98 -39.57 -55.05
N ARG A 171 58.99 -39.34 -55.91
CA ARG A 171 58.97 -39.86 -57.29
C ARG A 171 60.12 -39.29 -58.14
N ILE A 172 60.37 -37.98 -58.05
CA ILE A 172 61.47 -37.32 -58.80
C ILE A 172 62.84 -37.88 -58.37
N ARG A 173 63.06 -38.09 -57.06
CA ARG A 173 64.33 -38.67 -56.57
C ARG A 173 64.62 -40.07 -57.14
N ARG A 174 63.59 -40.90 -57.37
CA ARG A 174 63.75 -42.25 -57.94
C ARG A 174 64.01 -42.27 -59.46
N ARG A 175 63.83 -41.14 -60.15
CA ARG A 175 64.04 -41.01 -61.61
C ARG A 175 65.36 -40.32 -61.99
N ARG A 176 66.21 -39.96 -61.02
CA ARG A 176 67.52 -39.39 -61.34
C ARG A 176 68.43 -40.51 -61.89
N PRO A 177 68.94 -40.39 -63.13
CA PRO A 177 69.92 -41.36 -63.63
C PRO A 177 71.17 -41.29 -62.75
N PHE A 178 71.68 -42.47 -62.40
CA PHE A 178 72.95 -42.65 -61.71
C PHE A 178 74.04 -42.02 -62.57
N LYS A 179 74.50 -40.81 -62.21
CA LYS A 179 75.65 -40.20 -62.89
C LYS A 179 76.86 -41.05 -62.56
N GLY A 180 77.24 -41.91 -63.50
CA GLY A 180 78.44 -42.73 -63.43
C GLY A 180 79.65 -41.84 -63.14
N ARG A 181 80.50 -42.32 -62.23
CA ARG A 181 81.84 -41.76 -61.99
C ARG A 181 82.58 -41.82 -63.31
N ARG A 182 82.95 -40.65 -63.85
CA ARG A 182 84.02 -40.55 -64.84
C ARG A 182 85.30 -40.97 -64.12
N SER A 183 85.90 -42.05 -64.59
CA SER A 183 87.23 -42.49 -64.24
C SER A 183 88.22 -41.59 -64.96
N ASP A 184 88.91 -40.73 -64.22
CA ASP A 184 90.08 -40.02 -64.73
C ASP A 184 91.28 -40.97 -64.65
N THR A 185 91.58 -41.62 -65.77
CA THR A 185 92.85 -42.27 -66.04
C THR A 185 93.87 -41.17 -66.34
N MET A 186 94.70 -40.81 -65.35
CA MET A 186 95.96 -40.11 -65.62
C MET A 186 97.04 -41.17 -65.80
N ALA A 187 97.53 -41.25 -67.03
CA ALA A 187 98.74 -41.97 -67.41
C ALA A 187 99.94 -41.02 -67.32
N ASN A 188 101.08 -41.63 -66.99
CA ASN A 188 102.45 -41.11 -66.90
C ASN A 188 102.86 -40.38 -65.62
#